data_AF-A0A447T432-F1
#
_entry.id   AF-A0A447T432-F1
#
_cell.length_a   1.000
_cell.length_b   1.000
_cell.length_c   1.000
_cell.angle_alpha   90.00
_cell.angle_beta   90.00
_cell.angle_gamma   90.00
#
_symmetry.space_group_name_H-M   'P 1'
#
loop_
_entity.id
_entity.type
_entity.pdbx_description
1 polymer ?
#
loop_
_entity_poly.entity_id
_entity_poly.type
_entity_poly.pdbx_seq_one_letter_code
_entity_poly.pdbx_strand_id
1 'polypeptide(L)'
;MLLRDKLADALRGRDLTVLPSHTNFVSIVYPNAAQSEAIQRGLLAEGIAVHRPPHPALRHLLRVTAQPQALSSKVLEAWRAADGHSYIDTA
;
A
#
# COMPACT_ATOMS: atom_id res chain seq x y z
N MET A 1 6.87 -18.18 8.05
CA MET A 1 6.82 -16.77 7.62
C MET A 1 5.44 -16.21 7.92
N LEU A 2 5.37 -15.10 8.67
CA LEU A 2 4.09 -14.52 9.09
C LEU A 2 3.43 -13.77 7.92
N LEU A 3 2.11 -13.59 8.00
CA LEU A 3 1.31 -12.94 6.96
C LEU A 3 1.78 -11.50 6.67
N ARG A 4 2.18 -10.78 7.72
CA ARG A 4 2.77 -9.46 7.64
C ARG A 4 4.06 -9.45 6.81
N ASP A 5 4.94 -10.43 7.01
CA ASP A 5 6.22 -10.48 6.30
C ASP A 5 5.97 -10.72 4.81
N LYS A 6 5.05 -11.64 4.48
CA LYS A 6 4.63 -11.89 3.10
C LYS A 6 4.06 -10.64 2.44
N LEU A 7 3.23 -9.88 3.17
CA LEU A 7 2.67 -8.62 2.67
C LEU A 7 3.76 -7.56 2.47
N ALA A 8 4.69 -7.43 3.42
CA ALA A 8 5.80 -6.49 3.29
C ALA A 8 6.64 -6.80 2.05
N ASP A 9 6.97 -8.07 1.82
CA ASP A 9 7.79 -8.48 0.68
C ASP A 9 7.03 -8.33 -0.65
N ALA A 10 5.73 -8.64 -0.69
CA ALA A 10 4.90 -8.44 -1.88
C ALA A 10 4.77 -6.97 -2.28
N LEU A 11 4.70 -6.06 -1.30
CA LEU A 11 4.65 -4.61 -1.53
C LEU A 11 6.03 -4.06 -1.92
N ARG A 12 7.12 -4.51 -1.27
CA ARG A 12 8.49 -4.12 -1.65
C ARG A 12 8.87 -4.60 -3.05
N GLY A 13 8.41 -5.78 -3.46
CA GLY A 13 8.55 -6.28 -4.83
C GLY A 13 7.79 -5.46 -5.88
N ARG A 14 7.05 -4.43 -5.47
CA ARG A 14 6.39 -3.43 -6.32
C ARG A 14 6.98 -2.02 -6.10
N ASP A 15 8.23 -1.97 -5.66
CA ASP A 15 9.01 -0.74 -5.44
C ASP A 15 8.46 0.20 -4.35
N LEU A 16 7.52 -0.28 -3.52
CA LEU A 16 7.00 0.48 -2.39
C LEU A 16 7.98 0.48 -1.21
N THR A 17 8.15 1.64 -0.58
CA THR A 17 8.96 1.78 0.64
C THR A 17 8.14 1.33 1.86
N VAL A 18 8.37 0.11 2.32
CA VAL A 18 7.66 -0.50 3.46
C VAL A 18 8.51 -0.51 4.73
N LEU A 19 8.03 0.19 5.78
CA LEU A 19 8.68 0.24 7.09
C LEU A 19 8.61 -1.13 7.82
N PRO A 20 9.64 -1.48 8.62
CA PRO A 20 9.56 -2.61 9.53
C PRO A 20 8.35 -2.50 10.45
N SER A 21 7.70 -3.63 10.73
CA SER A 21 6.56 -3.68 11.64
C SER A 21 6.60 -4.93 12.50
N HIS A 22 6.19 -4.78 13.76
CA HIS A 22 6.06 -5.86 14.72
C HIS A 22 4.60 -6.14 15.12
N THR A 23 3.63 -5.49 14.45
CA THR A 23 2.18 -5.61 14.74
C THR A 23 1.44 -6.24 13.56
N ASN A 24 0.10 -6.13 13.53
CA ASN A 24 -0.79 -6.71 12.52
C ASN A 24 -0.95 -5.84 11.25
N PHE A 25 -0.09 -4.86 10.99
CA PHE A 25 -0.11 -4.04 9.77
C PHE A 25 1.30 -3.71 9.30
N VAL A 26 1.45 -3.25 8.07
CA VAL A 26 2.68 -2.65 7.54
C VAL A 26 2.41 -1.19 7.17
N SER A 27 3.44 -0.34 7.20
CA SER A 27 3.33 1.07 6.80
C SER A 27 4.12 1.31 5.52
N ILE A 28 3.48 1.93 4.54
CA ILE A 28 4.09 2.36 3.28
C ILE A 28 4.34 3.86 3.37
N VAL A 29 5.54 4.30 2.98
CA VAL A 29 5.99 5.69 3.00
C VAL A 29 5.81 6.33 1.63
N TYR A 30 5.23 7.52 1.60
CA TYR A 30 5.16 8.36 0.41
C TYR A 30 5.89 9.70 0.61
N PRO A 31 6.37 10.33 -0.47
CA PRO A 31 7.01 11.65 -0.45
C PRO A 31 6.25 12.74 0.31
N ASN A 32 4.92 12.75 0.25
CA ASN A 32 4.10 13.74 0.92
C ASN A 32 2.67 13.25 1.19
N ALA A 33 1.93 14.04 1.98
CA ALA A 33 0.56 13.74 2.38
C ALA A 33 -0.46 13.79 1.23
N ALA A 34 -0.19 14.52 0.13
CA ALA A 34 -1.10 14.60 -1.01
C ALA A 34 -1.03 13.31 -1.86
N GLN A 35 0.17 12.75 -2.03
CA GLN A 35 0.36 11.50 -2.77
C GLN A 35 -0.28 10.31 -2.04
N SER A 36 -0.04 10.16 -0.73
CA SER A 36 -0.69 9.10 0.05
C SER A 36 -2.22 9.23 0.02
N GLU A 37 -2.76 10.45 -0.03
CA GLU A 37 -4.20 10.70 -0.13
C GLU A 37 -4.76 10.34 -1.51
N ALA A 38 -4.05 10.67 -2.59
CA ALA A 38 -4.42 10.27 -3.94
C ALA A 38 -4.47 8.74 -4.07
N ILE A 39 -3.44 8.05 -3.55
CA ILE A 39 -3.35 6.59 -3.55
C ILE A 39 -4.45 5.97 -2.68
N GLN A 40 -4.68 6.50 -1.47
CA GLN A 40 -5.76 6.05 -0.61
C GLN A 40 -7.12 6.15 -1.31
N ARG A 41 -7.39 7.25 -2.02
CA ARG A 41 -8.63 7.42 -2.79
C ARG A 41 -8.73 6.44 -3.94
N GLY A 42 -7.65 6.22 -4.69
CA GLY A 42 -7.62 5.26 -5.80
C GLY A 42 -7.91 3.83 -5.31
N LEU A 43 -7.26 3.40 -4.23
CA LEU A 43 -7.52 2.11 -3.60
C LEU A 43 -8.96 1.99 -3.10
N LEU A 44 -9.49 3.04 -2.48
CA LEU A 44 -10.87 3.04 -2.00
C LEU A 44 -11.88 2.91 -3.15
N ALA A 45 -11.61 3.53 -4.30
CA ALA A 45 -12.44 3.38 -5.50
C ALA A 45 -12.47 1.93 -6.02
N GLU A 46 -11.40 1.17 -5.82
CA GLU A 46 -11.31 -0.27 -6.11
C GLU A 46 -11.92 -1.18 -5.02
N GLY A 47 -12.49 -0.58 -3.96
CA GLY A 47 -13.06 -1.27 -2.81
C GLY A 47 -12.02 -1.71 -1.77
N ILE A 48 -10.83 -1.11 -1.78
CA ILE A 48 -9.70 -1.47 -0.91
C ILE A 48 -9.51 -0.36 0.13
N ALA A 49 -10.01 -0.61 1.34
CA ALA A 49 -9.83 0.30 2.46
C ALA A 49 -8.44 0.15 3.10
N VAL A 50 -7.73 1.27 3.26
CA VAL A 50 -6.46 1.37 3.97
C VAL A 50 -6.50 2.53 4.96
N HIS A 51 -5.74 2.44 6.04
CA HIS A 51 -5.75 3.47 7.08
C HIS A 51 -4.65 4.51 6.83
N ARG A 52 -5.04 5.78 6.78
CA ARG A 52 -4.12 6.93 6.77
C ARG A 52 -4.20 7.64 8.12
N PRO A 53 -3.14 7.63 8.95
CA PRO A 53 -3.16 8.28 10.26
C PRO A 53 -3.46 9.80 10.15
N PRO A 54 -4.31 10.36 11.03
CA PRO A 54 -4.77 11.75 10.90
C PRO A 54 -3.72 12.80 11.29
N HIS A 55 -2.69 12.40 12.03
CA HIS A 55 -1.64 13.29 12.51
C HIS A 55 -0.78 13.83 11.35
N PRO A 56 -0.57 15.16 11.20
CA PRO A 56 0.14 15.74 10.04
C PRO A 56 1.48 15.09 9.72
N ALA A 57 2.30 14.81 10.75
CA ALA A 57 3.60 14.15 10.58
C ALA A 57 3.52 12.71 10.03
N LEU A 58 2.34 12.08 10.02
CA LEU A 58 2.13 10.70 9.58
C LEU A 58 1.20 10.60 8.36
N ARG A 59 0.66 11.72 7.87
CA ARG A 59 -0.30 11.71 6.75
C ARG A 59 0.33 11.21 5.44
N HIS A 60 1.64 11.24 5.32
CA HIS A 60 2.38 10.68 4.20
C HIS A 60 2.52 9.14 4.25
N LEU A 61 1.92 8.49 5.25
CA LEU A 61 1.93 7.03 5.41
C LEU A 61 0.57 6.41 5.12
N LEU A 62 0.57 5.21 4.55
CA LEU A 62 -0.60 4.32 4.52
C LEU A 62 -0.31 3.05 5.31
N ARG A 63 -1.25 2.65 6.16
CA ARG A 63 -1.20 1.41 6.94
C ARG A 63 -2.10 0.36 6.32
N VAL A 64 -1.50 -0.81 6.04
CA VAL A 64 -2.18 -1.96 5.44
C VAL A 64 -2.23 -3.09 6.45
N THR A 65 -3.43 -3.49 6.88
CA THR A 65 -3.59 -4.61 7.80
C THR A 65 -3.16 -5.92 7.12
N ALA A 66 -2.32 -6.69 7.81
CA ALA A 66 -1.85 -7.99 7.37
C ALA A 66 -2.95 -9.04 7.56
N GLN A 67 -3.81 -9.16 6.55
CA GLN A 67 -4.87 -10.16 6.45
C GLN A 67 -4.81 -10.88 5.08
N PRO A 68 -5.38 -12.10 4.93
CA PRO A 68 -5.19 -12.88 3.70
C PRO A 68 -5.62 -12.16 2.43
N GLN A 69 -6.71 -11.38 2.51
CA GLN A 69 -7.21 -10.57 1.40
C GLN A 69 -6.18 -9.54 0.88
N ALA A 70 -5.30 -9.03 1.75
CA ALA A 70 -4.29 -8.04 1.38
C ALA A 70 -3.21 -8.61 0.44
N LEU A 71 -3.09 -9.94 0.37
CA LEU A 71 -2.21 -10.65 -0.57
C LEU A 71 -2.91 -11.12 -1.84
N SER A 72 -4.21 -10.84 -2.00
CA SER A 72 -4.90 -11.19 -3.24
C SER A 72 -4.31 -10.43 -4.42
N SER A 73 -4.25 -11.06 -5.59
CA SER A 73 -3.74 -10.42 -6.80
C SER A 73 -4.46 -9.11 -7.09
N LYS A 74 -5.79 -9.04 -6.88
CA LYS A 74 -6.57 -7.81 -7.02
C LYS A 74 -6.00 -6.67 -6.17
N VAL A 75 -5.75 -6.91 -4.89
CA VAL A 75 -5.22 -5.86 -3.99
C VAL A 75 -3.82 -5.46 -4.39
N LEU A 76 -2.96 -6.43 -4.66
CA LEU A 76 -1.58 -6.18 -5.01
C LEU A 76 -1.42 -5.45 -6.35
N GLU A 77 -2.26 -5.71 -7.35
CA GLU A 77 -2.26 -4.97 -8.61
C GLU A 77 -2.85 -3.56 -8.46
N ALA A 78 -3.83 -3.36 -7.57
CA ALA A 78 -4.36 -2.03 -7.27
C ALA A 78 -3.29 -1.08 -6.68
N TRP A 79 -2.36 -1.61 -5.88
CA TRP A 79 -1.22 -0.82 -5.39
C TRP A 79 -0.31 -0.35 -6.52
N ARG A 80 -0.07 -1.21 -7.51
CA ARG A 80 0.74 -0.88 -8.70
C ARG A 80 0.07 0.20 -9.54
N ALA A 81 -1.24 0.08 -9.76
CA ALA A 81 -2.01 1.06 -10.53
C ALA A 81 -2.08 2.42 -9.82
N ALA A 82 -2.26 2.43 -8.49
CA ALA A 82 -2.39 3.66 -7.72
C ALA A 82 -1.09 4.46 -7.60
N ASP A 83 0.08 3.80 -7.61
CA ASP A 83 1.37 4.47 -7.47
C ASP A 83 1.91 5.07 -8.79
N GLY A 84 1.10 5.06 -9.86
CA GLY A 84 1.44 5.74 -11.12
C GLY A 84 2.43 4.99 -12.01
N HIS A 85 2.83 3.77 -11.63
CA HIS A 85 3.53 2.85 -12.52
C HIS A 85 2.54 2.26 -13.54
N SER A 86 2.12 3.08 -14.51
CA SER A 86 1.40 2.60 -15.69
C SER A 86 2.23 1.50 -16.35
N TYR A 87 1.68 0.29 -16.41
CA TYR A 87 2.16 -0.75 -17.28
C TYR A 87 1.99 -0.23 -18.71
N ILE A 88 3.10 0.14 -19.35
CA ILE A 88 3.13 0.24 -20.81
C ILE A 88 2.99 -1.17 -21.35
N ASP A 89 1.76 -1.57 -21.63
CA ASP A 89 1.46 -2.77 -22.40
C ASP A 89 1.96 -2.50 -23.83
N THR A 90 3.17 -2.97 -24.13
CA THR A 90 3.70 -2.94 -25.49
C THR A 90 3.40 -4.31 -26.09
N ALA A 91 2.24 -4.38 -26.74
CA ALA A 91 1.91 -5.45 -27.69
C ALA A 91 2.69 -5.25 -28.99
#